data_AF-A0A930BTS7-F1
#
_entry.id   AF-A0A930BTS7-F1
#
_cell.length_a   1.000
_cell.length_b   1.000
_cell.length_c   1.000
_cell.angle_alpha   90.00
_cell.angle_beta   90.00
_cell.angle_gamma   90.00
#
_symmetry.space_group_name_H-M   'P 1'
#
loop_
_entity.id
_entity.type
_entity.pdbx_description
1 polymer ?
#
loop_
_entity_poly.entity_id
_entity_poly.type
_entity_poly.pdbx_seq_one_letter_code
_entity_poly.pdbx_strand_id
1 'polypeptide(L)'
;SRAADPSIDFPSLFQDVLTVFDAAAASFNVQRVQDELIGQMSEMLGVEYDTLAFEVTDTDQRWRALSSEPEQAPAPTASPAPAQPTPPTTQTTPAPATPRLTPSPSVTVPTATTPGTPAPDTDSEQQATLLQGHIVSPAGTTERLQSIQRLVADHVGETMPDFERNVLQSIPIQAGSLYPITDVWYIEPALDEPERLRTHIAQFAREIAGEIHLQDAIEACPDGIGFRSQHPDDTPDRLAQATLALLHALSAPSLAASHFTASIDLSILAKSLGTLLHGMAVQEDMPNRLSDNALVKLFRLLRLARRLRDIEAGSVDGARATAGS
;
A
#
# COMPACT_ATOMS: atom_id res chain seq x y z
N SER A 1 0.17 -57.85 22.86
CA SER A 1 -0.87 -56.83 22.67
C SER A 1 -1.03 -56.05 23.96
N ARG A 2 -0.50 -54.83 24.02
CA ARG A 2 -0.85 -53.87 25.08
C ARG A 2 -1.37 -52.64 24.35
N ALA A 3 -2.63 -52.33 24.62
CA ALA A 3 -3.44 -51.35 23.91
C ALA A 3 -2.83 -49.95 24.01
N ALA A 4 -2.71 -49.27 22.87
CA ALA A 4 -2.50 -47.84 22.78
C ALA A 4 -3.88 -47.19 22.66
N ASP A 5 -4.29 -46.46 23.70
CA ASP A 5 -4.96 -45.14 23.66
C ASP A 5 -5.31 -44.68 25.10
N PRO A 6 -5.35 -43.36 25.43
CA PRO A 6 -6.13 -42.37 24.69
C PRO A 6 -5.34 -41.13 24.24
N SER A 7 -5.81 -40.48 23.18
CA SER A 7 -5.52 -39.10 22.80
C SER A 7 -5.43 -38.15 24.01
N ILE A 8 -4.22 -37.89 24.51
CA ILE A 8 -4.00 -36.80 25.47
C ILE A 8 -3.89 -35.52 24.65
N ASP A 9 -4.84 -34.63 24.88
CA ASP A 9 -4.87 -33.30 24.28
C ASP A 9 -3.68 -32.49 24.85
N PHE A 10 -2.90 -31.85 23.96
CA PHE A 10 -1.71 -31.06 24.34
C PHE A 10 -1.95 -30.07 25.49
N PRO A 11 -3.09 -29.34 25.55
CA PRO A 11 -3.44 -28.47 26.68
C PRO A 11 -3.47 -29.18 28.04
N SER A 12 -3.90 -30.44 28.11
CA SER A 12 -3.92 -31.20 29.37
C SER A 12 -2.51 -31.56 29.81
N LEU A 13 -1.67 -32.05 28.90
CA LEU A 13 -0.26 -32.34 29.17
C LEU A 13 0.51 -31.08 29.59
N PHE A 14 0.28 -29.96 28.91
CA PHE A 14 0.89 -28.68 29.26
C PHE A 14 0.49 -28.23 30.68
N GLN A 15 -0.79 -28.36 31.04
CA GLN A 15 -1.27 -28.03 32.37
C GLN A 15 -0.66 -28.94 33.44
N ASP A 16 -0.57 -30.25 33.18
CA ASP A 16 0.03 -31.22 34.10
C ASP A 16 1.50 -30.88 34.36
N VAL A 17 2.27 -30.54 33.33
CA VAL A 17 3.67 -30.07 33.48
C VAL A 17 3.73 -28.82 34.34
N LEU A 18 2.87 -27.82 34.12
CA LEU A 18 2.87 -26.59 34.92
C LEU A 18 2.56 -26.84 36.40
N THR A 19 1.66 -27.79 36.73
CA THR A 19 1.33 -28.08 38.14
C THR A 19 2.53 -28.60 38.96
N VAL A 20 3.52 -29.23 38.31
CA VAL A 20 4.77 -29.68 38.95
C VAL A 20 5.62 -28.51 39.44
N PHE A 21 5.47 -27.34 38.81
CA PHE A 21 6.22 -26.12 39.12
C PHE A 21 5.47 -25.15 40.05
N ASP A 22 4.19 -25.39 40.36
CA ASP A 22 3.37 -24.53 41.24
C ASP A 22 3.79 -24.58 42.72
N ALA A 23 4.46 -25.65 43.16
CA ALA A 23 4.74 -25.89 44.58
C ALA A 23 6.00 -25.20 45.14
N ALA A 24 6.81 -24.55 44.29
CA ALA A 24 8.08 -23.95 44.71
C ALA A 24 8.14 -22.45 44.42
N ALA A 25 8.15 -21.63 45.47
CA ALA A 25 8.38 -20.17 45.40
C ALA A 25 9.79 -19.77 44.94
N ALA A 26 10.55 -20.68 44.33
CA ALA A 26 11.90 -20.46 43.82
C ALA A 26 11.86 -20.36 42.29
N SER A 27 12.02 -19.12 41.79
CA SER A 27 12.31 -18.74 40.39
C SER A 27 11.76 -19.69 39.32
N PHE A 28 10.59 -19.36 38.78
CA PHE A 28 10.04 -20.00 37.58
C PHE A 28 11.09 -19.97 36.44
N ASN A 29 11.58 -21.15 36.03
CA ASN A 29 12.57 -21.28 34.97
C ASN A 29 11.89 -21.90 33.74
N VAL A 30 11.67 -21.06 32.73
CA VAL A 30 11.03 -21.43 31.46
C VAL A 30 11.77 -22.58 30.75
N GLN A 31 13.10 -22.61 30.82
CA GLN A 31 13.90 -23.66 30.19
C GLN A 31 13.64 -25.02 30.84
N ARG A 32 13.48 -25.07 32.16
CA ARG A 32 13.18 -26.30 32.89
C ARG A 32 11.77 -26.82 32.59
N VAL A 33 10.81 -25.92 32.41
CA VAL A 33 9.44 -26.27 31.99
C VAL A 33 9.45 -26.82 30.57
N GLN A 34 10.22 -26.21 29.67
CA GLN A 34 10.39 -26.65 28.30
C GLN A 34 11.04 -28.05 28.23
N ASP A 35 12.10 -28.30 29.01
CA ASP A 35 12.77 -29.60 29.08
C ASP A 35 11.83 -30.72 29.54
N GLU A 36 11.02 -30.46 30.58
CA GLU A 36 10.04 -31.41 31.10
C GLU A 36 8.91 -31.68 30.09
N LEU A 37 8.42 -30.63 29.41
CA LEU A 37 7.41 -30.74 28.37
C LEU A 37 7.89 -31.59 27.19
N ILE A 38 9.12 -31.34 26.70
CA ILE A 38 9.73 -32.10 25.61
C ILE A 38 9.99 -33.55 26.04
N GLY A 39 10.39 -33.78 27.30
CA GLY A 39 10.54 -35.11 27.87
C GLY A 39 9.24 -35.92 27.85
N GLN A 40 8.13 -35.34 28.32
CA GLN A 40 6.83 -36.01 28.31
C GLN A 40 6.27 -36.22 26.89
N MET A 41 6.50 -35.27 25.98
CA MET A 41 6.16 -35.43 24.56
C MET A 41 6.99 -36.54 23.90
N SER A 42 8.27 -36.67 24.23
CA SER A 42 9.16 -37.73 23.74
C SER A 42 8.64 -39.11 24.12
N GLU A 43 8.28 -39.32 25.38
CA GLU A 43 7.75 -40.60 25.87
C GLU A 43 6.39 -40.94 25.22
N MET A 44 5.53 -39.94 25.02
CA MET A 44 4.19 -40.12 24.48
C MET A 44 4.18 -40.38 22.96
N LEU A 45 4.99 -39.64 22.21
CA LEU A 45 5.06 -39.72 20.75
C LEU A 45 6.02 -40.82 20.29
N GLY A 46 6.83 -41.38 21.20
CA GLY A 46 7.88 -42.35 20.88
C GLY A 46 9.01 -41.76 20.03
N VAL A 47 9.15 -40.43 20.03
CA VAL A 47 10.18 -39.70 19.30
C VAL A 47 11.32 -39.40 20.26
N GLU A 48 12.56 -39.48 19.79
CA GLU A 48 13.74 -39.19 20.61
C GLU A 48 13.74 -37.72 21.09
N TYR A 49 14.09 -37.50 22.37
CA TYR A 49 14.15 -36.16 22.98
C TYR A 49 14.99 -35.19 22.15
N ASP A 50 16.16 -35.62 21.67
CA ASP A 50 17.07 -34.78 20.88
C ASP A 50 16.43 -34.30 19.57
N THR A 51 15.55 -35.11 18.97
CA THR A 51 14.81 -34.75 17.75
C THR A 51 13.77 -33.68 18.05
N LEU A 52 12.96 -33.86 19.10
CA LEU A 52 11.94 -32.89 19.49
C LEU A 52 12.56 -31.57 20.00
N ALA A 53 13.64 -31.64 20.77
CA ALA A 53 14.36 -30.46 21.26
C ALA A 53 14.95 -29.64 20.09
N PHE A 54 15.47 -30.33 19.07
CA PHE A 54 15.96 -29.68 17.87
C PHE A 54 14.84 -28.97 17.09
N GLU A 55 13.71 -29.65 16.85
CA GLU A 55 12.57 -29.08 16.11
C GLU A 55 11.96 -27.85 16.80
N VAL A 56 11.82 -27.89 18.12
CA VAL A 56 11.31 -26.75 18.91
C VAL A 56 12.27 -25.56 18.81
N THR A 57 13.57 -25.80 18.94
CA THR A 57 14.59 -24.74 18.86
C THR A 57 14.69 -24.13 17.46
N ASP A 58 14.64 -24.95 16.42
CA ASP A 58 14.66 -24.51 15.02
C ASP A 58 13.38 -23.71 14.67
N THR A 59 12.22 -24.13 15.18
CA THR A 59 10.96 -23.38 15.02
C THR A 59 11.01 -22.03 15.73
N ASP A 60 11.53 -21.97 16.96
CA ASP A 60 11.74 -20.71 17.70
C ASP A 60 12.72 -19.77 16.97
N GLN A 61 13.82 -20.30 16.43
CA GLN A 61 14.79 -19.52 15.67
C GLN A 61 14.18 -18.97 14.37
N ARG A 62 13.40 -19.78 13.66
CA ARG A 62 12.66 -19.34 12.47
C ARG A 62 11.64 -18.27 12.79
N TRP A 63 10.87 -18.44 13.86
CA TRP A 63 9.88 -17.46 14.29
C TRP A 63 10.54 -16.14 14.70
N ARG A 64 11.66 -16.19 15.46
CA ARG A 64 12.45 -14.98 15.76
C ARG A 64 12.98 -14.31 14.50
N ALA A 65 13.47 -15.05 13.52
CA ALA A 65 13.95 -14.48 12.26
C ALA A 65 12.84 -13.84 11.41
N LEU A 66 11.61 -14.35 11.48
CA LEU A 66 10.45 -13.79 10.78
C LEU A 66 9.83 -12.60 11.52
N SER A 67 9.87 -12.60 12.85
CA SER A 67 9.31 -11.54 13.71
C SER A 67 10.29 -10.39 14.00
N SER A 68 11.58 -10.58 13.71
CA SER A 68 12.58 -9.50 13.81
C SER A 68 12.45 -8.60 12.59
N GLU A 69 12.17 -7.32 12.81
CA GLU A 69 12.30 -6.29 11.78
C GLU A 69 13.75 -6.25 11.27
N PRO A 70 14.01 -6.15 9.95
CA PRO A 70 15.38 -6.13 9.44
C PRO A 70 16.16 -4.98 10.08
N GLU A 71 17.13 -5.32 10.91
CA GLU A 71 18.04 -4.37 11.53
C GLU A 71 18.74 -3.60 10.40
N GLN A 72 18.49 -2.28 10.34
CA GLN A 72 19.14 -1.39 9.39
C GLN A 72 20.64 -1.65 9.42
N ALA A 73 21.20 -2.03 8.27
CA ALA A 73 22.63 -2.18 8.10
C ALA A 73 23.36 -0.94 8.66
N PRO A 74 24.45 -1.08 9.44
CA PRO A 74 25.17 0.05 9.96
C PRO A 74 25.66 0.91 8.79
N ALA A 75 25.37 2.22 8.85
CA ALA A 75 25.91 3.19 7.91
C ALA A 75 27.44 3.02 7.82
N PRO A 76 28.03 3.07 6.61
CA PRO A 76 29.47 2.93 6.47
C PRO A 76 30.16 4.06 7.21
N THR A 77 31.00 3.69 8.17
CA THR A 77 31.92 4.58 8.86
C THR A 77 32.75 5.35 7.85
N ALA A 78 32.67 6.67 7.90
CA ALA A 78 33.49 7.57 7.12
C ALA A 78 34.98 7.30 7.40
N SER A 79 35.72 6.93 6.35
CA SER A 79 37.19 6.92 6.40
C SER A 79 37.71 8.34 6.10
N PRO A 80 38.77 8.81 6.77
CA PRO A 80 39.23 10.20 6.66
C PRO A 80 39.99 10.44 5.35
N ALA A 81 39.70 11.59 4.73
CA ALA A 81 40.33 12.06 3.50
C ALA A 81 41.81 12.45 3.70
N PRO A 82 42.70 12.19 2.71
CA PRO A 82 43.96 12.90 2.58
C PRO A 82 43.86 14.06 1.58
N ALA A 83 44.58 15.12 1.91
CA ALA A 83 44.62 16.47 1.33
C ALA A 83 44.84 16.61 -0.19
N GLN A 84 44.28 17.70 -0.73
CA GLN A 84 44.64 18.34 -2.00
C GLN A 84 46.13 18.73 -2.06
N PRO A 85 46.69 18.80 -3.29
CA PRO A 85 47.36 20.05 -3.71
C PRO A 85 46.91 20.57 -5.10
N THR A 86 46.96 21.89 -5.24
CA THR A 86 46.64 22.76 -6.38
C THR A 86 47.75 22.84 -7.47
N PRO A 87 47.54 23.52 -8.62
CA PRO A 87 47.99 23.11 -9.98
C PRO A 87 49.29 23.78 -10.49
N PRO A 88 49.71 23.52 -11.75
CA PRO A 88 49.92 24.64 -12.66
C PRO A 88 49.49 24.47 -14.14
N THR A 89 48.95 25.57 -14.65
CA THR A 89 48.96 26.25 -15.97
C THR A 89 49.66 25.63 -17.19
N THR A 90 48.97 25.68 -18.34
CA THR A 90 49.36 26.13 -19.72
C THR A 90 48.54 25.32 -20.75
N GLN A 91 47.98 25.80 -21.87
CA GLN A 91 48.00 27.04 -22.65
C GLN A 91 46.71 27.05 -23.50
N THR A 92 46.15 28.23 -23.76
CA THR A 92 45.07 28.47 -24.74
C THR A 92 45.59 29.42 -25.82
N THR A 93 45.27 29.16 -27.09
CA THR A 93 44.85 30.14 -28.13
C THR A 93 44.67 29.43 -29.50
N PRO A 94 43.95 29.99 -30.50
CA PRO A 94 42.71 30.77 -30.46
C PRO A 94 41.61 30.30 -31.46
N ALA A 95 40.35 30.63 -31.14
CA ALA A 95 39.25 31.22 -31.94
C ALA A 95 39.30 31.22 -33.51
N PRO A 96 38.16 31.24 -34.26
CA PRO A 96 37.05 32.17 -33.99
C PRO A 96 35.58 31.81 -34.35
N ALA A 97 34.71 32.57 -33.67
CA ALA A 97 33.48 33.24 -34.10
C ALA A 97 32.21 32.43 -34.50
N THR A 98 31.24 32.50 -33.58
CA THR A 98 29.77 32.71 -33.67
C THR A 98 29.19 33.35 -34.95
N PRO A 99 27.84 33.49 -35.11
CA PRO A 99 26.70 32.89 -34.38
C PRO A 99 25.60 32.32 -35.31
N ARG A 100 24.64 31.55 -34.80
CA ARG A 100 23.35 31.33 -35.50
C ARG A 100 22.16 31.62 -34.60
N LEU A 101 21.31 32.49 -35.14
CA LEU A 101 19.98 32.87 -34.69
C LEU A 101 18.99 31.68 -34.84
N THR A 102 18.08 31.55 -33.87
CA THR A 102 16.71 31.01 -34.06
C THR A 102 15.94 31.90 -35.06
N PRO A 103 14.83 31.48 -35.74
CA PRO A 103 13.72 30.69 -35.16
C PRO A 103 12.89 29.75 -36.10
N SER A 104 12.19 28.79 -35.46
CA SER A 104 10.80 28.33 -35.71
C SER A 104 10.40 27.72 -37.09
N PRO A 105 9.14 27.24 -37.29
CA PRO A 105 8.79 25.82 -37.20
C PRO A 105 8.15 25.28 -38.51
N SER A 106 7.98 23.97 -38.67
CA SER A 106 6.94 23.41 -39.56
C SER A 106 6.64 21.94 -39.29
N VAL A 107 5.34 21.66 -39.28
CA VAL A 107 4.66 20.37 -39.19
C VAL A 107 4.91 19.54 -40.46
N THR A 108 5.22 18.25 -40.32
CA THR A 108 4.86 17.24 -41.34
C THR A 108 4.88 15.83 -40.74
N VAL A 109 3.79 15.09 -40.94
CA VAL A 109 3.72 13.63 -40.78
C VAL A 109 4.29 12.98 -42.06
N PRO A 110 5.02 11.86 -41.97
CA PRO A 110 4.55 10.69 -42.72
C PRO A 110 4.74 9.34 -41.99
N THR A 111 3.92 8.40 -42.45
CA THR A 111 3.83 6.97 -42.12
C THR A 111 4.95 6.14 -42.77
N ALA A 112 5.22 4.96 -42.18
CA ALA A 112 5.72 3.69 -42.76
C ALA A 112 7.19 3.25 -42.50
N THR A 113 7.30 2.25 -41.60
CA THR A 113 8.00 0.95 -41.72
C THR A 113 9.44 0.87 -42.26
N THR A 114 10.44 0.60 -41.40
CA THR A 114 11.25 -0.66 -41.30
C THR A 114 12.43 -0.49 -40.31
N PRO A 115 13.01 -1.60 -39.78
CA PRO A 115 13.63 -1.64 -38.46
C PRO A 115 15.13 -1.31 -38.47
N GLY A 116 15.60 -0.62 -37.43
CA GLY A 116 17.02 -0.38 -37.26
C GLY A 116 17.36 0.35 -35.96
N THR A 117 18.09 -0.37 -35.10
CA THR A 117 18.91 0.12 -33.99
C THR A 117 18.16 0.37 -32.66
N PRO A 118 18.51 -0.33 -31.56
CA PRO A 118 17.97 -0.03 -30.25
C PRO A 118 18.51 1.33 -29.80
N ALA A 119 17.60 2.27 -29.53
CA ALA A 119 17.93 3.47 -28.79
C ALA A 119 18.31 3.05 -27.35
N PRO A 120 19.47 3.44 -26.82
CA PRO A 120 19.83 3.12 -25.46
C PRO A 120 19.16 4.09 -24.47
N ASP A 121 18.84 3.56 -23.30
CA ASP A 121 18.64 4.21 -22.00
C ASP A 121 17.35 5.03 -21.74
N THR A 122 16.69 5.60 -22.74
CA THR A 122 15.48 6.44 -22.50
C THR A 122 14.24 5.64 -22.12
N ASP A 123 14.01 4.49 -22.75
CA ASP A 123 12.88 3.61 -22.42
C ASP A 123 13.04 3.00 -21.01
N SER A 124 14.27 2.67 -20.61
CA SER A 124 14.57 2.08 -19.31
C SER A 124 14.38 3.05 -18.15
N GLU A 125 14.79 4.32 -18.30
CA GLU A 125 14.56 5.36 -17.28
C GLU A 125 13.07 5.70 -17.10
N GLN A 126 12.33 5.77 -18.21
CA GLN A 126 10.88 5.99 -18.17
C GLN A 126 10.16 4.81 -17.53
N GLN A 127 10.55 3.59 -17.88
CA GLN A 127 9.99 2.37 -17.31
C GLN A 127 10.29 2.26 -15.82
N ALA A 128 11.51 2.59 -15.38
CA ALA A 128 11.87 2.66 -13.96
C ALA A 128 11.05 3.73 -13.20
N THR A 129 10.81 4.89 -13.82
CA THR A 129 9.99 5.96 -13.23
C THR A 129 8.52 5.52 -13.07
N LEU A 130 7.98 4.84 -14.08
CA LEU A 130 6.63 4.28 -14.03
C LEU A 130 6.54 3.20 -12.94
N LEU A 131 7.46 2.24 -12.93
CA LEU A 131 7.55 1.20 -11.90
C LEU A 131 7.55 1.78 -10.49
N GLN A 132 8.38 2.81 -10.25
CA GLN A 132 8.46 3.46 -8.94
C GLN A 132 7.13 4.12 -8.54
N GLY A 133 6.35 4.62 -9.50
CA GLY A 133 5.03 5.19 -9.25
C GLY A 133 3.94 4.17 -8.92
N HIS A 134 4.13 2.90 -9.29
CA HIS A 134 3.21 1.79 -8.98
C HIS A 134 3.55 1.05 -7.67
N ILE A 135 4.70 1.34 -7.07
CA ILE A 135 5.17 0.70 -5.83
C ILE A 135 4.88 1.60 -4.62
N VAL A 136 4.04 1.12 -3.69
CA VAL A 136 3.71 1.85 -2.44
C VAL A 136 4.86 1.78 -1.43
N SER A 137 5.43 0.59 -1.23
CA SER A 137 6.65 0.37 -0.45
C SER A 137 7.42 -0.78 -1.10
N PRO A 138 8.72 -0.63 -1.40
CA PRO A 138 9.53 -1.72 -1.91
C PRO A 138 9.57 -2.85 -0.86
N ALA A 139 9.02 -4.02 -1.20
CA ALA A 139 9.22 -5.20 -0.39
C ALA A 139 10.67 -5.67 -0.60
N GLY A 140 11.49 -5.61 0.45
CA GLY A 140 12.84 -6.15 0.39
C GLY A 140 12.80 -7.65 0.14
N THR A 141 13.20 -8.10 -1.06
CA THR A 141 13.37 -9.52 -1.32
C THR A 141 14.74 -9.95 -0.78
N THR A 142 14.78 -10.88 0.17
CA THR A 142 16.06 -11.44 0.63
C THR A 142 16.63 -12.41 -0.41
N GLU A 143 17.97 -12.52 -0.50
CA GLU A 143 18.63 -13.48 -1.38
C GLU A 143 18.15 -14.92 -1.13
N ARG A 144 17.82 -15.24 0.13
CA ARG A 144 17.23 -16.53 0.53
C ARG A 144 15.83 -16.75 -0.07
N LEU A 145 14.96 -15.74 -0.06
CA LEU A 145 13.64 -15.85 -0.69
C LEU A 145 13.75 -15.98 -2.22
N GLN A 146 14.66 -15.24 -2.85
CA GLN A 146 14.89 -15.34 -4.29
C GLN A 146 15.42 -16.73 -4.69
N SER A 147 16.32 -17.30 -3.89
CA SER A 147 16.85 -18.65 -4.12
C SER A 147 15.81 -19.75 -3.89
N ILE A 148 14.92 -19.59 -2.88
CA ILE A 148 13.76 -20.49 -2.69
C ILE A 148 12.80 -20.41 -3.88
N GLN A 149 12.45 -19.20 -4.32
CA GLN A 149 11.57 -18.99 -5.48
C GLN A 149 12.15 -19.61 -6.75
N ARG A 150 13.48 -19.48 -6.96
CA ARG A 150 14.17 -20.10 -8.10
C ARG A 150 14.14 -21.63 -8.02
N LEU A 151 14.42 -22.22 -6.85
CA LEU A 151 14.37 -23.66 -6.67
C LEU A 151 12.95 -24.23 -6.88
N VAL A 152 11.92 -23.55 -6.38
CA VAL A 152 10.52 -23.93 -6.60
C VAL A 152 10.15 -23.81 -8.08
N ALA A 153 10.48 -22.70 -8.73
CA ALA A 153 10.22 -22.47 -10.16
C ALA A 153 10.86 -23.57 -11.03
N ASP A 154 12.13 -23.90 -10.77
CA ASP A 154 12.86 -24.96 -11.47
C ASP A 154 12.23 -26.35 -11.26
N HIS A 155 11.65 -26.61 -10.08
CA HIS A 155 11.04 -27.91 -9.75
C HIS A 155 9.62 -28.09 -10.31
N VAL A 156 8.86 -27.00 -10.39
CA VAL A 156 7.46 -26.99 -10.87
C VAL A 156 7.40 -26.75 -12.39
N GLY A 157 8.52 -26.33 -13.01
CA GLY A 157 8.60 -26.02 -14.44
C GLY A 157 7.99 -24.66 -14.80
N GLU A 158 7.77 -23.82 -13.80
CA GLU A 158 7.27 -22.45 -13.98
C GLU A 158 8.44 -21.47 -14.11
N THR A 159 8.27 -20.41 -14.90
CA THR A 159 9.25 -19.34 -14.97
C THR A 159 9.12 -18.43 -13.76
N MET A 160 10.25 -18.03 -13.17
CA MET A 160 10.26 -17.09 -12.05
C MET A 160 9.44 -15.83 -12.40
N PRO A 161 8.47 -15.42 -11.57
CA PRO A 161 7.67 -14.24 -11.83
C PRO A 161 8.56 -12.99 -11.81
N ASP A 162 8.67 -12.32 -12.95
CA ASP A 162 9.39 -11.05 -13.09
C ASP A 162 8.52 -9.94 -12.50
N PHE A 163 8.91 -9.43 -11.33
CA PHE A 163 8.15 -8.41 -10.62
C PHE A 163 7.99 -7.12 -11.45
N GLU A 164 9.06 -6.65 -12.10
CA GLU A 164 9.02 -5.41 -12.89
C GLU A 164 8.04 -5.56 -14.04
N ARG A 165 8.11 -6.70 -14.74
CA ARG A 165 7.19 -6.98 -15.84
C ARG A 165 5.76 -7.22 -15.36
N ASN A 166 5.56 -7.89 -14.24
CA ASN A 166 4.24 -8.21 -13.69
C ASN A 166 3.52 -6.99 -13.11
N VAL A 167 4.24 -6.02 -12.53
CA VAL A 167 3.66 -4.74 -12.10
C VAL A 167 3.09 -3.99 -13.30
N LEU A 168 3.84 -3.93 -14.40
CA LEU A 168 3.42 -3.25 -15.64
C LEU A 168 2.37 -4.03 -16.46
N GLN A 169 2.27 -5.35 -16.26
CA GLN A 169 1.31 -6.23 -16.92
C GLN A 169 0.08 -6.59 -16.07
N SER A 170 -0.04 -6.02 -14.87
CA SER A 170 -1.15 -6.31 -13.96
C SER A 170 -2.50 -6.04 -14.63
N ILE A 171 -3.49 -6.90 -14.35
CA ILE A 171 -4.85 -6.76 -14.89
C ILE A 171 -5.38 -5.41 -14.41
N PRO A 172 -5.70 -4.45 -15.30
CA PRO A 172 -6.17 -3.14 -14.88
C PRO A 172 -7.44 -3.31 -14.06
N ILE A 173 -7.53 -2.59 -12.94
CA ILE A 173 -8.70 -2.60 -12.06
C ILE A 173 -9.83 -1.84 -12.78
N GLN A 174 -10.49 -2.45 -13.74
CA GLN A 174 -11.54 -1.80 -14.54
C GLN A 174 -12.79 -1.55 -13.70
N ALA A 175 -12.80 -0.45 -12.96
CA ALA A 175 -13.99 0.14 -12.38
C ALA A 175 -14.68 1.00 -13.46
N GLY A 176 -15.86 0.55 -13.92
CA GLY A 176 -16.69 1.27 -14.89
C GLY A 176 -17.10 2.64 -14.36
N SER A 177 -16.29 3.64 -14.66
CA SER A 177 -16.41 5.02 -14.21
C SER A 177 -16.22 5.94 -15.41
N LEU A 178 -16.68 7.18 -15.29
CA LEU A 178 -16.43 8.19 -16.32
C LEU A 178 -14.92 8.41 -16.53
N TYR A 179 -14.13 8.19 -15.48
CA TYR A 179 -12.67 8.26 -15.49
C TYR A 179 -12.07 6.89 -15.14
N PRO A 180 -11.74 6.06 -16.14
CA PRO A 180 -11.24 4.70 -15.94
C PRO A 180 -10.09 4.67 -14.95
N ILE A 181 -10.17 3.74 -14.00
CA ILE A 181 -9.11 3.49 -13.03
C ILE A 181 -8.28 2.34 -13.58
N THR A 182 -7.02 2.58 -13.87
CA THR A 182 -6.06 1.53 -14.25
C THR A 182 -5.25 1.09 -13.03
N ASP A 183 -4.91 2.06 -12.19
CA ASP A 183 -4.19 1.90 -10.93
C ASP A 183 -4.78 2.83 -9.85
N VAL A 184 -4.91 2.34 -8.62
CA VAL A 184 -5.44 3.12 -7.49
C VAL A 184 -4.44 4.18 -7.01
N TRP A 185 -3.15 3.86 -7.00
CA TRP A 185 -2.05 4.61 -6.39
C TRP A 185 -1.29 5.52 -7.37
N TYR A 186 -1.04 5.06 -8.59
CA TYR A 186 -0.35 5.83 -9.61
C TYR A 186 -1.25 6.95 -10.13
N ILE A 187 -0.78 8.19 -10.07
CA ILE A 187 -1.50 9.36 -10.59
C ILE A 187 -0.78 9.82 -11.85
N GLU A 188 -1.51 9.83 -12.97
CA GLU A 188 -0.98 10.32 -14.23
C GLU A 188 -0.55 11.78 -14.08
N PRO A 189 0.60 12.21 -14.63
CA PRO A 189 1.02 13.62 -14.59
C PRO A 189 -0.04 14.57 -15.17
N ALA A 190 -0.79 14.09 -16.17
CA ALA A 190 -1.91 14.82 -16.76
C ALA A 190 -3.13 14.93 -15.84
N LEU A 191 -3.17 14.26 -14.68
CA LEU A 191 -4.21 14.43 -13.66
C LEU A 191 -3.75 15.33 -12.50
N ASP A 192 -2.44 15.61 -12.41
CA ASP A 192 -1.77 16.17 -11.24
C ASP A 192 -1.88 17.70 -11.12
N GLU A 193 -3.09 18.24 -11.32
CA GLU A 193 -3.42 19.66 -11.16
C GLU A 193 -4.60 19.81 -10.18
N PRO A 194 -4.59 20.79 -9.26
CA PRO A 194 -5.61 20.91 -8.21
C PRO A 194 -7.06 20.89 -8.72
N GLU A 195 -7.37 21.68 -9.75
CA GLU A 195 -8.73 21.75 -10.31
C GLU A 195 -9.17 20.44 -10.97
N ARG A 196 -8.24 19.75 -11.65
CA ARG A 196 -8.49 18.47 -12.29
C ARG A 196 -8.70 17.37 -11.24
N LEU A 197 -7.89 17.35 -10.19
CA LEU A 197 -8.04 16.46 -9.04
C LEU A 197 -9.42 16.64 -8.39
N ARG A 198 -9.84 17.88 -8.10
CA ARG A 198 -11.17 18.16 -7.53
C ARG A 198 -12.31 17.66 -8.42
N THR A 199 -12.20 17.86 -9.72
CA THR A 199 -13.19 17.39 -10.71
C THR A 199 -13.32 15.86 -10.69
N HIS A 200 -12.20 15.14 -10.65
CA HIS A 200 -12.21 13.67 -10.60
C HIS A 200 -12.71 13.14 -9.24
N ILE A 201 -12.29 13.76 -8.13
CA ILE A 201 -12.78 13.44 -6.78
C ILE A 201 -14.30 13.59 -6.70
N ALA A 202 -14.86 14.69 -7.20
CA ALA A 202 -16.29 14.93 -7.23
C ALA A 202 -17.04 13.90 -8.09
N GLN A 203 -16.45 13.52 -9.23
CA GLN A 203 -17.03 12.50 -10.10
C GLN A 203 -17.07 11.14 -9.42
N PHE A 204 -15.98 10.70 -8.75
CA PHE A 204 -16.00 9.44 -8.01
C PHE A 204 -17.01 9.47 -6.86
N ALA A 205 -17.12 10.58 -6.13
CA ALA A 205 -18.13 10.73 -5.08
C ALA A 205 -19.57 10.58 -5.63
N ARG A 206 -19.87 11.22 -6.77
CA ARG A 206 -21.17 11.08 -7.46
C ARG A 206 -21.44 9.66 -7.90
N GLU A 207 -20.44 8.96 -8.44
CA GLU A 207 -20.61 7.58 -8.89
C GLU A 207 -20.79 6.60 -7.73
N ILE A 208 -20.08 6.79 -6.62
CA ILE A 208 -20.29 6.00 -5.39
C ILE A 208 -21.71 6.21 -4.87
N ALA A 209 -22.17 7.47 -4.81
CA ALA A 209 -23.54 7.78 -4.41
C ALA A 209 -24.59 7.31 -5.46
N GLY A 210 -24.20 7.16 -6.72
CA GLY A 210 -25.08 6.68 -7.78
C GLY A 210 -25.48 5.21 -7.64
N GLU A 211 -24.62 4.38 -7.03
CA GLU A 211 -24.94 2.96 -6.77
C GLU A 211 -26.10 2.79 -5.78
N ILE A 212 -26.39 3.82 -4.97
CA ILE A 212 -27.48 3.88 -3.99
C ILE A 212 -28.53 4.93 -4.37
N HIS A 213 -28.54 5.39 -5.62
CA HIS A 213 -29.47 6.40 -6.15
C HIS A 213 -29.46 7.76 -5.42
N LEU A 214 -28.34 8.14 -4.80
CA LEU A 214 -28.13 9.43 -4.14
C LEU A 214 -27.11 10.32 -4.87
N GLN A 215 -26.90 10.14 -6.18
CA GLN A 215 -25.93 10.98 -6.91
C GLN A 215 -26.24 12.49 -6.83
N ASP A 216 -27.53 12.85 -6.72
CA ASP A 216 -27.99 14.24 -6.67
C ASP A 216 -27.71 14.91 -5.30
N ALA A 217 -27.45 14.10 -4.27
CA ALA A 217 -27.01 14.58 -2.96
C ALA A 217 -25.52 14.99 -2.96
N ILE A 218 -24.79 14.78 -4.06
CA ILE A 218 -23.37 15.13 -4.19
C ILE A 218 -23.22 16.32 -5.15
N GLU A 219 -22.89 17.47 -4.59
CA GLU A 219 -22.66 18.70 -5.35
C GLU A 219 -21.16 18.94 -5.53
N ALA A 220 -20.73 19.14 -6.78
CA ALA A 220 -19.36 19.53 -7.08
C ALA A 220 -19.09 20.98 -6.64
N CYS A 221 -17.93 21.25 -6.06
CA CYS A 221 -17.54 22.59 -5.64
C CYS A 221 -16.04 22.86 -5.91
N PRO A 222 -15.64 24.13 -6.06
CA PRO A 222 -14.23 24.48 -6.25
C PRO A 222 -13.40 24.35 -4.97
N ASP A 223 -14.06 24.27 -3.81
CA ASP A 223 -13.43 24.28 -2.49
C ASP A 223 -13.12 22.88 -1.96
N GLY A 224 -12.25 22.82 -0.95
CA GLY A 224 -11.87 21.59 -0.27
C GLY A 224 -11.37 20.53 -1.26
N ILE A 225 -11.90 19.31 -1.15
CA ILE A 225 -11.53 18.20 -2.03
C ILE A 225 -12.35 18.12 -3.32
N GLY A 226 -13.29 19.04 -3.57
CA GLY A 226 -14.02 19.13 -4.84
C GLY A 226 -15.52 18.80 -4.80
N PHE A 227 -16.06 18.35 -3.67
CA PHE A 227 -17.50 18.11 -3.52
C PHE A 227 -18.00 18.38 -2.10
N ARG A 228 -19.33 18.50 -1.97
CA ARG A 228 -20.06 18.51 -0.70
C ARG A 228 -21.26 17.57 -0.78
N SER A 229 -21.58 16.95 0.35
CA SER A 229 -22.80 16.14 0.48
C SER A 229 -23.93 17.00 1.05
N GLN A 230 -25.08 16.97 0.39
CA GLN A 230 -26.33 17.57 0.84
C GLN A 230 -27.21 16.53 1.53
N HIS A 231 -28.09 16.99 2.42
CA HIS A 231 -29.10 16.11 3.01
C HIS A 231 -30.15 15.78 1.93
N PRO A 232 -30.45 14.49 1.68
CA PRO A 232 -31.49 14.11 0.72
C PRO A 232 -32.86 14.53 1.21
N ASP A 233 -33.78 14.84 0.29
CA ASP A 233 -35.15 15.23 0.65
C ASP A 233 -35.94 14.06 1.26
N ASP A 234 -35.67 12.85 0.77
CA ASP A 234 -36.27 11.61 1.28
C ASP A 234 -35.43 10.98 2.40
N THR A 235 -36.01 10.03 3.14
CA THR A 235 -35.28 9.22 4.13
C THR A 235 -34.69 7.98 3.47
N PRO A 236 -33.38 7.98 3.11
CA PRO A 236 -32.76 6.82 2.48
C PRO A 236 -32.70 5.61 3.42
N ASP A 237 -32.46 4.43 2.83
CA ASP A 237 -32.18 3.22 3.61
C ASP A 237 -30.86 3.33 4.40
N ARG A 238 -30.57 2.33 5.25
CA ARG A 238 -29.39 2.37 6.13
C ARG A 238 -28.07 2.36 5.36
N LEU A 239 -27.98 1.64 4.23
CA LEU A 239 -26.76 1.58 3.41
C LEU A 239 -26.49 2.95 2.77
N ALA A 240 -27.54 3.56 2.24
CA ALA A 240 -27.50 4.85 1.60
C ALA A 240 -27.18 5.96 2.61
N GLN A 241 -27.78 5.94 3.80
CA GLN A 241 -27.41 6.82 4.92
C GLN A 241 -25.93 6.68 5.32
N ALA A 242 -25.44 5.44 5.47
CA ALA A 242 -24.05 5.18 5.86
C ALA A 242 -23.05 5.64 4.78
N THR A 243 -23.38 5.40 3.51
CA THR A 243 -22.55 5.83 2.36
C THR A 243 -22.50 7.35 2.24
N LEU A 244 -23.65 8.03 2.38
CA LEU A 244 -23.71 9.48 2.37
C LEU A 244 -22.94 10.08 3.56
N ALA A 245 -23.08 9.49 4.75
CA ALA A 245 -22.34 9.90 5.94
C ALA A 245 -20.83 9.71 5.78
N LEU A 246 -20.38 8.65 5.10
CA LEU A 246 -18.98 8.45 4.71
C LEU A 246 -18.50 9.58 3.79
N LEU A 247 -19.20 9.84 2.68
CA LEU A 247 -18.83 10.89 1.73
C LEU A 247 -18.85 12.29 2.37
N HIS A 248 -19.80 12.54 3.27
CA HIS A 248 -19.85 13.77 4.05
C HIS A 248 -18.64 13.88 4.99
N ALA A 249 -18.30 12.81 5.71
CA ALA A 249 -17.13 12.80 6.59
C ALA A 249 -15.81 13.09 5.85
N LEU A 250 -15.70 12.66 4.58
CA LEU A 250 -14.52 12.91 3.76
C LEU A 250 -14.42 14.36 3.26
N SER A 251 -15.56 15.00 2.96
CA SER A 251 -15.61 16.38 2.45
C SER A 251 -15.65 17.44 3.55
N ALA A 252 -16.32 17.18 4.67
CA ALA A 252 -16.59 18.14 5.73
C ALA A 252 -15.35 18.81 6.37
N PRO A 253 -14.23 18.10 6.66
CA PRO A 253 -13.04 18.73 7.27
C PRO A 253 -12.39 19.79 6.39
N SER A 254 -12.72 19.82 5.10
CA SER A 254 -12.13 20.72 4.10
C SER A 254 -13.05 21.88 3.72
N LEU A 255 -14.26 21.95 4.28
CA LEU A 255 -15.23 23.02 4.03
C LEU A 255 -15.18 24.06 5.15
N ALA A 256 -15.13 25.35 4.80
CA ALA A 256 -15.20 26.43 5.77
C ALA A 256 -16.54 26.37 6.54
N ALA A 257 -16.50 26.70 7.84
CA ALA A 257 -17.63 26.59 8.78
C ALA A 257 -18.93 27.28 8.32
N SER A 258 -18.87 28.22 7.38
CA SER A 258 -20.01 28.95 6.82
C SER A 258 -20.83 28.19 5.79
N HIS A 259 -20.41 26.98 5.37
CA HIS A 259 -21.08 26.20 4.32
C HIS A 259 -21.69 24.87 4.83
N PHE A 260 -21.96 24.75 6.12
CA PHE A 260 -22.69 23.61 6.67
C PHE A 260 -24.17 23.67 6.24
N THR A 261 -24.49 22.97 5.16
CA THR A 261 -25.88 22.58 4.85
C THR A 261 -26.30 21.44 5.79
N ALA A 262 -27.59 21.38 6.14
CA ALA A 262 -28.26 20.46 7.08
C ALA A 262 -27.47 19.19 7.50
N SER A 263 -27.32 18.98 8.81
CA SER A 263 -26.38 18.01 9.38
C SER A 263 -26.69 16.57 8.95
N ILE A 264 -25.82 15.98 8.16
CA ILE A 264 -25.79 14.53 7.93
C ILE A 264 -25.34 13.87 9.25
N ASP A 265 -26.11 12.90 9.75
CA ASP A 265 -25.81 12.25 11.03
C ASP A 265 -24.61 11.30 10.91
N LEU A 266 -23.44 11.78 11.33
CA LEU A 266 -22.20 11.00 11.39
C LEU A 266 -22.25 9.84 12.40
N SER A 267 -23.21 9.81 13.33
CA SER A 267 -23.38 8.69 14.27
C SER A 267 -23.74 7.39 13.54
N ILE A 268 -24.40 7.50 12.38
CA ILE A 268 -24.76 6.36 11.53
C ILE A 268 -23.50 5.71 10.97
N LEU A 269 -22.54 6.54 10.50
CA LEU A 269 -21.26 6.07 10.00
C LEU A 269 -20.50 5.30 11.09
N ALA A 270 -20.40 5.86 12.30
CA ALA A 270 -19.68 5.22 13.40
C ALA A 270 -20.25 3.82 13.74
N LYS A 271 -21.57 3.64 13.63
CA LYS A 271 -22.26 2.36 13.90
C LYS A 271 -22.19 1.38 12.72
N SER A 272 -22.03 1.89 11.50
CA SER A 272 -22.22 1.13 10.26
C SER A 272 -20.97 1.00 9.40
N LEU A 273 -19.82 1.60 9.77
CA LEU A 273 -18.61 1.58 8.94
C LEU A 273 -18.11 0.16 8.67
N GLY A 274 -18.05 -0.69 9.72
CA GLY A 274 -17.62 -2.08 9.56
C GLY A 274 -18.54 -2.87 8.64
N THR A 275 -19.86 -2.66 8.75
CA THR A 275 -20.85 -3.35 7.91
C THR A 275 -20.87 -2.80 6.49
N LEU A 276 -20.64 -1.50 6.31
CA LEU A 276 -20.53 -0.82 5.01
C LEU A 276 -19.31 -1.33 4.21
N LEU A 277 -18.20 -1.62 4.88
CA LEU A 277 -16.97 -2.05 4.21
C LEU A 277 -16.84 -3.57 4.08
N HIS A 278 -17.17 -4.35 5.11
CA HIS A 278 -17.01 -5.81 5.09
C HIS A 278 -18.29 -6.56 4.71
N GLY A 279 -19.46 -5.90 4.82
CA GLY A 279 -20.75 -6.57 4.81
C GLY A 279 -21.10 -7.21 6.14
N MET A 280 -22.35 -7.63 6.26
CA MET A 280 -22.85 -8.48 7.33
C MET A 280 -23.28 -9.81 6.73
N ALA A 281 -22.96 -10.91 7.42
CA ALA A 281 -23.53 -12.22 7.11
C ALA A 281 -24.97 -12.26 7.61
N VAL A 282 -25.89 -11.62 6.90
CA VAL A 282 -27.34 -11.86 7.09
C VAL A 282 -27.77 -12.90 6.07
N GLN A 283 -28.48 -13.91 6.54
CA GLN A 283 -29.06 -14.97 5.70
C GLN A 283 -29.94 -14.33 4.61
N GLU A 284 -29.61 -14.67 3.35
CA GLU A 284 -30.44 -14.47 2.15
C GLU A 284 -30.87 -13.02 1.86
N ASP A 285 -29.91 -12.16 1.50
CA ASP A 285 -30.04 -11.19 0.39
C ASP A 285 -28.74 -10.38 0.26
N MET A 286 -28.55 -9.71 -0.88
CA MET A 286 -27.35 -8.96 -1.27
C MET A 286 -26.61 -8.30 -0.10
N PRO A 287 -25.27 -8.39 -0.05
CA PRO A 287 -24.52 -7.90 1.09
C PRO A 287 -24.73 -6.39 1.22
N ASN A 288 -25.22 -5.95 2.39
CA ASN A 288 -25.46 -4.54 2.71
C ASN A 288 -24.13 -3.78 2.92
N ARG A 289 -23.32 -3.70 1.85
CA ARG A 289 -21.96 -3.15 1.78
C ARG A 289 -21.74 -2.40 0.46
N LEU A 290 -20.66 -1.62 0.40
CA LEU A 290 -20.17 -1.05 -0.86
C LEU A 290 -19.75 -2.17 -1.82
N SER A 291 -20.10 -2.02 -3.10
CA SER A 291 -19.59 -2.90 -4.14
C SER A 291 -18.07 -2.76 -4.29
N ASP A 292 -17.42 -3.78 -4.86
CA ASP A 292 -15.98 -3.71 -5.16
C ASP A 292 -15.66 -2.54 -6.09
N ASN A 293 -16.58 -2.21 -7.02
CA ASN A 293 -16.48 -1.05 -7.90
C ASN A 293 -16.51 0.27 -7.11
N ALA A 294 -17.43 0.43 -6.17
CA ALA A 294 -17.47 1.59 -5.28
C ALA A 294 -16.24 1.67 -4.38
N LEU A 295 -15.71 0.53 -3.89
CA LEU A 295 -14.48 0.50 -3.10
C LEU A 295 -13.28 0.99 -3.90
N VAL A 296 -13.10 0.53 -5.14
CA VAL A 296 -12.03 1.01 -6.01
C VAL A 296 -12.12 2.52 -6.23
N LYS A 297 -13.33 3.04 -6.49
CA LYS A 297 -13.57 4.49 -6.62
C LYS A 297 -13.30 5.24 -5.32
N LEU A 298 -13.65 4.67 -4.17
CA LEU A 298 -13.39 5.26 -2.85
C LEU A 298 -11.89 5.35 -2.57
N PHE A 299 -11.13 4.28 -2.81
CA PHE A 299 -9.67 4.30 -2.64
C PHE A 299 -9.01 5.27 -3.61
N ARG A 300 -9.46 5.31 -4.86
CA ARG A 300 -8.98 6.30 -5.85
C ARG A 300 -9.29 7.73 -5.39
N LEU A 301 -10.50 7.99 -4.91
CA LEU A 301 -10.90 9.28 -4.35
C LEU A 301 -9.97 9.69 -3.20
N LEU A 302 -9.71 8.79 -2.24
CA LEU A 302 -8.80 9.04 -1.13
C LEU A 302 -7.37 9.35 -1.61
N ARG A 303 -6.89 8.61 -2.61
CA ARG A 303 -5.55 8.81 -3.18
C ARG A 303 -5.42 10.21 -3.82
N LEU A 304 -6.41 10.62 -4.61
CA LEU A 304 -6.44 11.94 -5.25
C LEU A 304 -6.57 13.06 -4.21
N ALA A 305 -7.42 12.88 -3.20
CA ALA A 305 -7.62 13.85 -2.12
C ALA A 305 -6.34 14.07 -1.30
N ARG A 306 -5.57 13.00 -1.04
CA ARG A 306 -4.25 13.13 -0.40
C ARG A 306 -3.27 13.90 -1.29
N ARG A 307 -3.19 13.56 -2.58
CA ARG A 307 -2.31 14.27 -3.52
C ARG A 307 -2.64 15.75 -3.62
N LEU A 308 -3.93 16.10 -3.68
CA LEU A 308 -4.40 17.48 -3.68
C LEU A 308 -3.88 18.25 -2.46
N ARG A 309 -4.00 17.67 -1.26
CA ARG A 309 -3.49 18.27 -0.01
C ARG A 309 -1.96 18.44 -0.03
N ASP A 310 -1.23 17.47 -0.58
CA ASP A 310 0.23 17.56 -0.71
C ASP A 310 0.65 18.74 -1.60
N ILE A 311 -0.06 18.96 -2.72
CA ILE A 311 0.18 20.09 -3.65
C ILE A 311 -0.15 21.42 -2.96
N GLU A 312 -1.29 21.50 -2.29
CA GLU A 312 -1.73 22.71 -1.59
C GLU A 312 -0.80 23.10 -0.44
N ALA A 313 -0.34 22.12 0.36
CA ALA A 313 0.62 22.35 1.42
C ALA A 313 1.96 22.88 0.88
N GLY A 314 2.48 22.28 -0.19
CA GLY A 314 3.71 22.75 -0.85
C GLY A 314 3.59 24.15 -1.45
N SER A 315 2.42 24.52 -1.97
CA SER A 315 2.16 25.87 -2.48
C SER A 315 2.13 26.93 -1.37
N VAL A 316 1.59 26.60 -0.20
CA VAL A 316 1.51 27.53 0.94
C VAL A 316 2.88 27.80 1.54
N ASP A 317 3.74 26.78 1.62
CA ASP A 317 5.11 26.94 2.11
C ASP A 317 5.98 27.78 1.15
N GLY A 318 5.83 27.57 -0.17
CA GLY A 318 6.47 28.40 -1.18
C GLY A 318 6.05 29.88 -1.11
N ALA A 319 4.75 30.14 -0.93
CA ALA A 319 4.23 31.50 -0.79
C ALA A 319 4.75 32.21 0.49
N ARG A 320 4.82 31.51 1.63
CA ARG A 320 5.38 32.06 2.88
C ARG A 320 6.88 32.36 2.77
N ALA A 321 7.65 31.53 2.05
CA ALA A 321 9.08 31.79 1.83
C ALA A 321 9.32 33.06 0.99
N THR A 322 8.50 33.29 -0.04
CA THR A 322 8.62 34.48 -0.91
C THR A 322 8.12 35.78 -0.27
N ALA A 323 7.18 35.71 0.67
CA ALA A 323 6.67 36.89 1.39
C ALA A 323 7.56 37.34 2.57
N GLY A 324 8.55 36.53 2.94
CA GLY A 324 9.51 36.82 4.01
C GLY A 324 10.87 37.35 3.54
N SER A 325 11.04 37.63 2.24
CA SER A 325 12.26 38.22 1.65
C SER A 325 12.04 39.67 1.23
#